data_AF-A0A067QCU0-F1
#
_entry.id   AF-A0A067QCU0-F1
#
_cell.length_a   1.000
_cell.length_b   1.000
_cell.length_c   1.000
_cell.angle_alpha   90.00
_cell.angle_beta   90.00
_cell.angle_gamma   90.00
#
_symmetry.space_group_name_H-M   'P 1'
#
loop_
_entity.id
_entity.type
_entity.pdbx_description
1 polymer ?
#
loop_
_entity_poly.entity_id
_entity_poly.type
_entity_poly.pdbx_seq_one_letter_code
_entity_poly.pdbx_strand_id
1 'polypeptide(L)'
;MNFGTPMLTLIASSEGSSFSPRYIPLPPSIRVTLGRELLVGDAQSPARIGSPTNGWLSPIRDQKPSAANVQIKDSDPLPLCPRHAEVWAENHKVYIRDLASKHGTYVNDSKITGATALKSGDIITLGVEQIRWKDTPRYITDDHLQSVKAKVTIVGV
;
A
#
# COMPACT_ATOMS: atom_id res chain seq x y z
N MET A 1 -21.66 23.18 -3.70
CA MET A 1 -20.63 22.80 -4.70
C MET A 1 -20.45 21.29 -4.59
N ASN A 2 -20.76 20.55 -5.66
CA ASN A 2 -20.59 19.10 -5.68
C ASN A 2 -19.12 18.82 -6.03
N PHE A 3 -18.27 18.72 -5.01
CA PHE A 3 -16.91 18.26 -5.23
C PHE A 3 -17.02 16.76 -5.55
N GLY A 4 -16.63 16.36 -6.76
CA GLY A 4 -16.59 14.95 -7.12
C GLY A 4 -15.70 14.17 -6.14
N THR A 5 -15.82 12.84 -6.13
CA THR A 5 -14.99 11.98 -5.28
C THR A 5 -13.51 12.36 -5.38
N PRO A 6 -12.85 12.72 -4.26
CA PRO A 6 -11.43 13.02 -4.28
C PRO A 6 -10.62 11.87 -4.87
N MET A 7 -9.60 12.19 -5.64
CA MET A 7 -8.73 11.23 -6.28
C MET A 7 -7.32 11.37 -5.74
N LEU A 8 -6.77 10.28 -5.23
CA LEU A 8 -5.36 10.15 -4.87
C LEU A 8 -4.64 9.42 -5.99
N THR A 9 -3.70 10.09 -6.63
CA THR A 9 -2.79 9.47 -7.61
C THR A 9 -1.43 9.20 -6.94
N LEU A 10 -0.92 7.98 -7.12
CA LEU A 10 0.40 7.57 -6.66
C LEU A 10 1.27 7.24 -7.87
N ILE A 11 2.37 7.95 -8.03
CA ILE A 11 3.35 7.72 -9.10
C ILE A 11 4.63 7.20 -8.43
N ALA A 12 5.20 6.10 -8.95
CA ALA A 12 6.46 5.58 -8.44
C ALA A 12 7.53 6.69 -8.47
N SER A 13 8.26 6.82 -7.36
CA SER A 13 9.45 7.67 -7.33
C SER A 13 10.57 7.05 -8.18
N SER A 14 11.60 7.83 -8.52
CA SER A 14 12.82 7.30 -9.15
C SER A 14 13.65 6.40 -8.22
N GLU A 15 13.32 6.41 -6.92
CA GLU A 15 13.92 5.56 -5.89
C GLU A 15 12.88 4.56 -5.37
N GLY A 16 13.25 3.30 -5.19
CA GLY A 16 12.37 2.23 -4.70
C GLY A 16 11.74 1.39 -5.82
N SER A 17 10.85 0.47 -5.43
CA SER A 17 10.25 -0.47 -6.38
C SER A 17 9.45 0.28 -7.45
N SER A 18 9.65 -0.12 -8.70
CA SER A 18 8.88 0.45 -9.81
C SER A 18 7.47 -0.12 -9.84
N PHE A 19 6.47 0.74 -10.02
CA PHE A 19 5.08 0.31 -10.22
C PHE A 19 4.32 1.27 -11.14
N SER A 20 3.32 0.75 -11.84
CA SER A 20 2.45 1.57 -12.70
C SER A 20 1.66 2.58 -11.87
N PRO A 21 1.45 3.82 -12.34
CA PRO A 21 0.68 4.83 -11.63
C PRO A 21 -0.66 4.29 -11.12
N ARG A 22 -1.00 4.66 -9.88
CA ARG A 22 -2.26 4.24 -9.23
C ARG A 22 -3.19 5.42 -9.12
N TYR A 23 -4.47 5.20 -9.42
CA TYR A 23 -5.54 6.18 -9.31
C TYR A 23 -6.58 5.64 -8.32
N ILE A 24 -6.65 6.29 -7.15
CA ILE A 24 -7.36 5.79 -5.99
C ILE A 24 -8.49 6.76 -5.67
N PRO A 25 -9.75 6.45 -6.01
CA PRO A 25 -10.87 7.26 -5.56
C PRO A 25 -11.02 7.13 -4.04
N LEU A 26 -11.33 8.24 -3.39
CA LEU A 26 -11.54 8.32 -1.94
C LEU A 26 -12.98 8.77 -1.65
N PRO A 27 -13.98 7.87 -1.76
CA PRO A 27 -15.35 8.19 -1.42
C PRO A 27 -15.49 8.65 0.05
N PRO A 28 -16.49 9.48 0.36
CA PRO A 28 -16.77 9.88 1.73
C PRO A 28 -16.92 8.65 2.65
N SER A 29 -16.31 8.72 3.83
CA SER A 29 -16.39 7.69 4.87
C SER A 29 -15.79 6.32 4.50
N ILE A 30 -15.08 6.19 3.38
CA ILE A 30 -14.37 4.97 2.99
C ILE A 30 -12.86 5.14 3.22
N ARG A 31 -12.28 4.16 3.92
CA ARG A 31 -10.83 4.01 4.04
C ARG A 31 -10.34 2.99 3.02
N VAL A 32 -9.28 3.33 2.32
CA VAL A 32 -8.66 2.54 1.28
C VAL A 32 -7.34 1.98 1.80
N THR A 33 -7.24 0.67 1.96
CA THR A 33 -5.99 -0.03 2.29
C THR A 33 -4.98 -0.04 1.15
N LEU A 34 -3.73 0.32 1.47
CA LEU A 34 -2.55 0.14 0.64
C LEU A 34 -1.75 -1.06 1.14
N GLY A 35 -1.32 -1.93 0.23
CA GLY A 35 -0.56 -3.14 0.55
C GLY A 35 -0.34 -4.04 -0.67
N ARG A 36 0.22 -5.23 -0.43
CA ARG A 36 0.44 -6.26 -1.47
C ARG A 36 -0.72 -7.26 -1.54
N GLU A 37 -1.03 -7.75 -2.74
CA GLU A 37 -2.02 -8.82 -2.91
C GLU A 37 -1.53 -10.14 -2.31
N LEU A 38 -2.42 -10.85 -1.61
CA LEU A 38 -2.20 -12.23 -1.18
C LEU A 38 -2.80 -13.16 -2.23
N LEU A 39 -1.95 -13.92 -2.92
CA LEU A 39 -2.42 -14.99 -3.79
C LEU A 39 -3.10 -16.07 -2.94
N VAL A 40 -4.37 -16.34 -3.21
CA VAL A 40 -4.99 -17.64 -2.89
C VAL A 40 -4.75 -18.52 -4.12
N GLY A 41 -3.64 -19.26 -4.16
CA GLY A 41 -3.28 -20.14 -5.27
C GLY A 41 -2.00 -20.94 -5.02
N ASP A 42 -1.95 -22.17 -5.55
CA ASP A 42 -1.00 -23.23 -5.18
C ASP A 42 0.50 -22.91 -5.31
N ALA A 43 1.27 -23.62 -4.47
CA ALA A 43 2.67 -23.39 -4.10
C ALA A 43 3.73 -23.37 -5.23
N GLN A 44 3.36 -23.59 -6.49
CA GLN A 44 4.32 -23.86 -7.56
C GLN A 44 4.52 -22.72 -8.57
N SER A 45 3.65 -21.71 -8.64
CA SER A 45 3.77 -20.62 -9.64
C SER A 45 3.25 -19.25 -9.15
N PRO A 46 3.92 -18.57 -8.20
CA PRO A 46 3.51 -17.23 -7.78
C PRO A 46 4.05 -16.18 -8.76
N ALA A 47 3.36 -15.95 -9.88
CA ALA A 47 3.61 -14.79 -10.71
C ALA A 47 3.15 -13.53 -9.94
N ARG A 48 4.12 -12.77 -9.41
CA ARG A 48 3.88 -11.50 -8.73
C ARG A 48 3.80 -10.42 -9.78
N ILE A 49 2.57 -10.04 -10.15
CA ILE A 49 2.32 -8.98 -11.11
C ILE A 49 1.64 -7.86 -10.33
N GLY A 50 2.22 -6.66 -10.33
CA GLY A 50 1.50 -5.46 -9.94
C GLY A 50 0.34 -5.27 -10.92
N SER A 51 -0.86 -5.74 -10.58
CA SER A 51 -2.03 -5.61 -11.47
C SER A 51 -2.37 -4.13 -11.67
N PRO A 52 -2.57 -3.61 -12.90
CA PRO A 52 -2.71 -2.18 -13.22
C PRO A 52 -4.01 -1.54 -12.74
N THR A 53 -5.00 -2.33 -12.32
CA THR A 53 -6.24 -1.86 -11.70
C THR A 53 -6.30 -2.40 -10.28
N ASN A 54 -6.80 -1.58 -9.34
CA ASN A 54 -7.12 -1.97 -7.96
C ASN A 54 -7.41 -3.47 -7.82
N GLY A 55 -6.46 -4.25 -7.31
CA GLY A 55 -6.72 -5.51 -6.62
C GLY A 55 -7.02 -5.23 -5.14
N TRP A 56 -7.77 -4.15 -4.86
CA TRP A 56 -9.19 -4.22 -4.45
C TRP A 56 -9.30 -4.73 -2.99
N LEU A 57 -9.22 -3.89 -1.96
CA LEU A 57 -10.28 -2.95 -1.61
C LEU A 57 -11.68 -3.50 -1.87
N SER A 58 -12.05 -4.62 -1.23
CA SER A 58 -13.46 -4.77 -0.92
C SER A 58 -13.88 -3.56 -0.07
N PRO A 59 -14.97 -2.84 -0.40
CA PRO A 59 -15.60 -2.00 0.59
C PRO A 59 -15.93 -2.92 1.77
N ILE A 60 -15.23 -2.77 2.90
CA ILE A 60 -15.58 -3.53 4.11
C ILE A 60 -16.87 -2.89 4.63
N ARG A 61 -18.02 -3.37 4.14
CA ARG A 61 -19.30 -3.20 4.82
C ARG A 61 -19.30 -4.16 5.99
N ASP A 62 -18.91 -3.73 7.20
CA ASP A 62 -19.15 -4.38 8.50
C ASP A 62 -19.18 -5.93 8.53
N GLN A 63 -18.40 -6.60 7.69
CA GLN A 63 -18.30 -8.05 7.72
C GLN A 63 -17.11 -8.35 8.61
N LYS A 64 -17.42 -8.88 9.80
CA LYS A 64 -16.45 -9.61 10.61
C LYS A 64 -15.59 -10.46 9.66
N PRO A 65 -14.27 -10.33 9.67
CA PRO A 65 -13.43 -11.06 8.74
C PRO A 65 -13.71 -12.56 8.94
N SER A 66 -14.21 -13.21 7.89
CA SER A 66 -14.19 -14.67 7.83
C SER A 66 -12.73 -15.07 7.88
N ALA A 67 -12.37 -15.78 8.95
CA ALA A 67 -11.05 -16.31 9.22
C ALA A 67 -10.66 -17.36 8.17
N ALA A 68 -10.33 -16.93 6.96
CA ALA A 68 -9.42 -17.67 6.12
C ALA A 68 -8.01 -17.35 6.65
N ASN A 69 -7.50 -18.24 7.50
CA ASN A 69 -6.18 -18.16 8.11
C ASN A 69 -5.09 -18.14 7.04
N VAL A 70 -4.77 -16.96 6.51
CA VAL A 70 -3.47 -16.73 5.89
C VAL A 70 -2.48 -16.63 7.04
N GLN A 71 -1.83 -17.75 7.37
CA GLN A 71 -0.64 -17.72 8.21
C GLN A 71 0.41 -16.88 7.47
N ILE A 72 0.49 -15.59 7.81
CA ILE A 72 1.65 -14.78 7.50
C ILE A 72 2.76 -15.42 8.31
N LYS A 73 3.53 -16.32 7.68
CA LYS A 73 4.78 -16.82 8.26
C LYS A 73 5.57 -15.59 8.71
N ASP A 74 6.02 -15.56 9.97
CA ASP A 74 6.80 -14.46 10.54
C ASP A 74 8.06 -14.11 9.69
N SER A 75 8.46 -15.05 8.83
CA SER A 75 9.49 -14.93 7.81
C SER A 75 8.98 -14.38 6.46
N ASP A 76 8.04 -13.44 6.40
CA ASP A 76 7.77 -12.71 5.16
C ASP A 76 8.99 -11.82 4.84
N PRO A 77 9.71 -12.08 3.73
CA PRO A 77 10.93 -11.35 3.40
C PRO A 77 10.63 -10.01 2.72
N LEU A 78 9.36 -9.63 2.57
CA LEU A 78 8.96 -8.47 1.80
C LEU A 78 8.78 -7.21 2.65
N PRO A 79 9.15 -6.04 2.10
CA PRO A 79 8.99 -4.76 2.76
C PRO A 79 7.52 -4.33 2.90
N LEU A 80 6.68 -4.67 1.93
CA LEU A 80 5.27 -4.29 1.88
C LEU A 80 4.39 -5.37 2.52
N CYS A 81 3.49 -4.98 3.42
CA CYS A 81 2.54 -5.90 4.06
C CYS A 81 1.26 -6.01 3.21
N PRO A 82 0.48 -7.10 3.33
CA PRO A 82 -0.80 -7.21 2.64
C PRO A 82 -1.80 -6.10 2.99
N ARG A 83 -1.83 -5.73 4.27
CA ARG A 83 -2.49 -4.53 4.77
C ARG A 83 -1.43 -3.69 5.46
N HIS A 84 -0.88 -2.70 4.77
CA HIS A 84 0.28 -1.94 5.26
C HIS A 84 -0.13 -0.57 5.80
N ALA A 85 -0.90 0.17 5.00
CA ALA A 85 -1.40 1.48 5.38
C ALA A 85 -2.85 1.65 4.92
N GLU A 86 -3.52 2.70 5.39
CA GLU A 86 -4.82 3.13 4.89
C GLU A 86 -4.80 4.60 4.56
N VAL A 87 -5.52 4.97 3.51
CA VAL A 87 -5.75 6.35 3.09
C VAL A 87 -7.25 6.66 3.04
N TRP A 88 -7.63 7.88 3.39
CA TRP A 88 -9.03 8.33 3.33
C TRP A 88 -9.11 9.84 3.15
N ALA A 89 -10.26 10.31 2.67
CA ALA A 89 -10.58 11.73 2.61
C ALA A 89 -11.52 12.10 3.78
N GLU A 90 -11.19 13.18 4.48
CA GLU A 90 -11.96 13.71 5.61
C GLU A 90 -11.70 15.21 5.75
N ASN A 91 -12.76 16.01 5.96
CA ASN A 91 -12.66 17.46 6.16
C ASN A 91 -11.79 18.16 5.09
N HIS A 92 -12.01 17.85 3.81
CA HIS A 92 -11.26 18.40 2.66
C HIS A 92 -9.75 18.12 2.67
N LYS A 93 -9.33 17.04 3.34
CA LYS A 93 -7.94 16.58 3.38
C LYS A 93 -7.86 15.09 3.15
N VAL A 94 -6.75 14.64 2.59
CA VAL A 94 -6.41 13.22 2.52
C VAL A 94 -5.48 12.88 3.67
N TYR A 95 -5.72 11.75 4.32
CA TYR A 95 -4.87 11.23 5.39
C TYR A 95 -4.32 9.87 5.02
N ILE A 96 -3.20 9.52 5.65
CA ILE A 96 -2.62 8.17 5.68
C ILE A 96 -2.40 7.73 7.13
N ARG A 97 -2.51 6.43 7.41
CA ARG A 97 -2.06 5.81 8.65
C ARG A 97 -1.43 4.45 8.39
N ASP A 98 -0.45 4.08 9.19
CA ASP A 98 0.11 2.73 9.22
C ASP A 98 -0.84 1.74 9.92
N LEU A 99 -0.92 0.50 9.45
CA LEU A 99 -1.75 -0.58 10.02
C LEU A 99 -0.92 -1.59 10.84
N ALA A 100 -0.01 -1.08 11.69
CA ALA A 100 0.95 -1.90 12.43
C ALA A 100 1.78 -2.77 11.49
N SER A 101 2.23 -2.19 10.39
CA SER A 101 3.05 -2.88 9.42
C SER A 101 4.42 -3.21 10.01
N LYS A 102 5.01 -4.33 9.56
CA LYS A 102 6.31 -4.82 10.07
C LYS A 102 7.44 -3.79 9.88
N HIS A 103 7.39 -3.04 8.79
CA HIS A 103 8.47 -2.16 8.34
C HIS A 103 8.13 -0.65 8.45
N GLY A 104 6.88 -0.33 8.79
CA GLY A 104 6.41 1.04 8.99
C GLY A 104 6.11 1.78 7.68
N THR A 105 5.35 2.86 7.85
CA THR A 105 5.02 3.84 6.82
C THR A 105 5.74 5.16 7.10
N TYR A 106 6.19 5.83 6.05
CA TYR A 106 6.90 7.12 6.13
C TYR A 106 6.28 8.13 5.18
N VAL A 107 6.29 9.40 5.57
CA VAL A 107 5.90 10.54 4.73
C VAL A 107 7.08 11.50 4.72
N ASN A 108 7.59 11.82 3.52
CA ASN A 108 8.79 12.64 3.32
C ASN A 108 9.96 12.14 4.19
N ASP A 109 10.25 10.84 4.09
CA ASP A 109 11.28 10.09 4.83
C ASP A 109 11.14 10.08 6.37
N SER A 110 10.06 10.66 6.90
CA SER A 110 9.77 10.65 8.34
C SER A 110 8.74 9.57 8.68
N LYS A 111 9.07 8.69 9.63
CA LYS A 111 8.18 7.61 10.06
C LYS A 111 6.93 8.20 10.74
N ILE A 112 5.75 7.78 10.30
CA ILE A 112 4.50 8.21 10.92
C ILE A 112 4.15 7.31 12.10
N THR A 113 3.57 7.89 13.15
CA THR A 113 3.10 7.17 14.35
C THR A 113 1.57 7.20 14.49
N GLY A 114 0.88 7.93 13.61
CA GLY A 114 -0.56 8.08 13.62
C GLY A 114 -1.09 8.63 12.29
N ALA A 115 -2.36 9.01 12.29
CA ALA A 115 -3.01 9.64 11.15
C ALA A 115 -2.25 10.92 10.74
N THR A 116 -1.78 10.94 9.49
CA THR A 116 -0.95 12.02 8.96
C THR A 116 -1.62 12.58 7.71
N ALA A 117 -1.80 13.91 7.67
CA ALA A 117 -2.39 14.57 6.50
C ALA A 117 -1.39 14.60 5.34
N LEU A 118 -1.83 14.19 4.16
CA LEU A 118 -1.06 14.23 2.92
C LEU A 118 -1.35 15.49 2.12
N LYS A 119 -0.35 15.94 1.37
CA LYS A 119 -0.43 17.02 0.39
C LYS A 119 0.08 16.53 -0.96
N SER A 120 -0.43 17.14 -2.03
CA SER A 120 0.14 16.95 -3.36
C SER A 120 1.61 17.35 -3.35
N GLY A 121 2.47 16.46 -3.85
CA GLY A 121 3.93 16.60 -3.82
C GLY A 121 4.62 15.75 -2.76
N ASP A 122 3.91 15.32 -1.71
CA ASP A 122 4.49 14.46 -0.67
C ASP A 122 4.96 13.12 -1.25
N ILE A 123 6.02 12.58 -0.66
CA ILE A 123 6.47 11.21 -0.93
C ILE A 123 6.01 10.32 0.21
N ILE A 124 5.21 9.30 -0.11
CA ILE A 124 4.91 8.22 0.83
C ILE A 124 5.88 7.06 0.58
N THR A 125 6.37 6.45 1.64
CA THR A 125 7.18 5.23 1.58
C THR A 125 6.52 4.15 2.42
N LEU A 126 6.23 3.01 1.80
CA LEU A 126 5.67 1.83 2.46
C LEU A 126 6.76 0.77 2.60
N GLY A 127 7.11 0.46 3.84
CA GLY A 127 8.19 -0.44 4.19
C GLY A 127 9.59 0.16 4.01
N VAL A 128 10.60 -0.67 4.19
CA VAL A 128 12.02 -0.31 4.03
C VAL A 128 12.73 -1.40 3.24
N GLU A 129 13.72 -1.05 2.46
CA GLU A 129 14.49 -2.02 1.66
C GLU A 129 14.97 -3.22 2.50
N GLN A 130 14.80 -4.42 1.95
CA GLN A 130 15.16 -5.68 2.59
C GLN A 130 16.39 -6.30 1.93
N ILE A 131 17.24 -6.92 2.75
CA ILE A 131 18.40 -7.66 2.26
C ILE A 131 17.94 -9.02 1.74
N ARG A 132 18.50 -9.45 0.60
CA ARG A 132 18.29 -10.80 0.08
C ARG A 132 19.06 -11.81 0.93
N TRP A 133 18.34 -12.70 1.60
CA TRP A 133 18.91 -13.78 2.41
C TRP A 133 19.07 -15.06 1.58
N LYS A 134 19.89 -15.99 2.08
CA LYS A 134 20.11 -17.31 1.43
C LYS A 134 18.80 -18.08 1.22
N ASP A 135 17.85 -17.91 2.13
CA ASP A 135 16.54 -18.57 2.10
C ASP A 135 15.46 -17.76 1.36
N THR A 136 15.79 -16.57 0.83
CA THR A 136 14.86 -15.79 0.01
C THR A 136 14.56 -16.55 -1.29
N PRO A 137 13.28 -16.92 -1.54
CA PRO A 137 12.93 -17.71 -2.71
C PRO A 137 13.38 -17.05 -4.02
N ARG A 138 13.77 -17.87 -5.01
CA ARG A 138 14.30 -17.37 -6.30
C ARG A 138 13.31 -16.51 -7.10
N TYR A 139 12.01 -16.70 -6.90
CA TYR A 139 10.97 -15.91 -7.56
C TYR A 139 10.82 -14.49 -6.97
N ILE A 140 11.50 -14.19 -5.86
CA ILE A 140 11.57 -12.83 -5.30
C ILE A 140 12.74 -12.11 -5.96
N THR A 141 12.46 -11.19 -6.89
CA THR A 141 13.46 -10.31 -7.49
C THR A 141 13.92 -9.26 -6.47
N ASP A 142 15.05 -8.61 -6.76
CA ASP A 142 15.57 -7.54 -5.89
C ASP A 142 14.64 -6.32 -5.88
N ASP A 143 13.92 -6.05 -6.98
CA ASP A 143 12.89 -5.02 -7.04
C ASP A 143 11.76 -5.28 -6.00
N HIS A 144 11.38 -6.54 -5.77
CA HIS A 144 10.40 -6.90 -4.74
C HIS A 144 10.91 -6.65 -3.31
N LEU A 145 12.22 -6.51 -3.11
CA LEU A 145 12.82 -6.25 -1.80
C LEU A 145 12.97 -4.75 -1.53
N GLN A 146 12.76 -3.89 -2.53
CA GLN A 146 12.79 -2.44 -2.35
C GLN A 146 11.50 -1.92 -1.69
N SER A 147 11.60 -0.79 -0.99
CA SER A 147 10.43 -0.10 -0.46
C SER A 147 9.57 0.47 -1.58
N VAL A 148 8.26 0.56 -1.37
CA VAL A 148 7.37 1.26 -2.31
C VAL A 148 7.39 2.74 -1.98
N LYS A 149 8.06 3.55 -2.80
CA LYS A 149 8.05 5.01 -2.69
C LYS A 149 7.17 5.62 -3.77
N ALA A 150 6.24 6.49 -3.38
CA ALA A 150 5.28 7.08 -4.29
C ALA A 150 5.11 8.58 -4.06
N LYS A 151 5.15 9.36 -5.15
CA LYS A 151 4.73 10.75 -5.14
C LYS A 151 3.21 10.84 -5.15
N VAL A 152 2.69 11.64 -4.23
CA VAL A 152 1.27 11.91 -4.02
C VAL A 152 0.80 13.05 -4.92
N THR A 153 -0.31 12.86 -5.61
CA THR A 153 -1.10 13.93 -6.22
C THR A 153 -2.55 13.78 -5.81
N ILE A 154 -3.13 14.83 -5.23
CA ILE A 154 -4.51 14.85 -4.75
C ILE A 154 -5.32 15.83 -5.61
N VAL A 155 -6.48 15.39 -6.07
CA VAL A 155 -7.43 16.20 -6.83
C VAL A 155 -8.83 16.07 -6.20
N GLY A 156 -9.60 17.15 -6.17
CA GLY A 156 -11.02 17.11 -5.79
C GLY A 156 -11.31 17.11 -4.29
N VAL A 157 -10.35 17.52 -3.44
CA VAL A 157 -10.56 17.78 -2.01
C VAL A 157 -11.03 19.20 -1.72
#